data_AF-D7FL96-F1
#
_entry.id   AF-D7FL96-F1
#
_cell.length_a   1.000
_cell.length_b   1.000
_cell.length_c   1.000
_cell.angle_alpha   90.00
_cell.angle_beta   90.00
_cell.angle_gamma   90.00
#
_symmetry.space_group_name_H-M   'P 1'
#
loop_
_entity.id
_entity.type
_entity.pdbx_description
1 polymer ?
#
loop_
_entity_poly.entity_id
_entity_poly.type
_entity_poly.pdbx_seq_one_letter_code
_entity_poly.pdbx_strand_id
1 'polypeptide(L)' 'MVNVRHPRCADPDCKRQPSFGKAGGKTAVYCVVHKEPDMVDVVNNYQRQGKKRKARE' A
#
# COMPACT_ATOMS: atom_id res chain seq x y z
N MET A 1 7.69 13.09 11.93
CA MET A 1 8.14 11.72 11.61
C MET A 1 6.90 10.81 11.58
N VAL A 2 6.25 10.60 10.43
CA VAL A 2 5.12 9.66 10.34
C VAL A 2 5.68 8.24 10.54
N ASN A 3 5.19 7.53 11.55
CA ASN A 3 5.55 6.13 11.78
C ASN A 3 5.03 5.27 10.62
N VAL A 4 5.90 5.00 9.64
CA VAL A 4 5.66 4.14 8.46
C VAL A 4 5.50 2.65 8.83
N ARG A 5 5.46 2.31 10.12
CA ARG A 5 5.37 0.91 10.53
C ARG A 5 4.00 0.32 10.22
N HIS A 6 2.89 1.04 10.44
CA HIS A 6 1.54 0.60 10.09
C HIS A 6 0.73 1.76 9.48
N PRO A 7 0.67 1.87 8.14
CA PRO A 7 -0.18 2.85 7.50
C PRO A 7 -1.64 2.54 7.84
N ARG A 8 -2.43 3.57 8.07
CA ARG A 8 -3.89 3.50 8.27
C ARG A 8 -4.56 4.21 7.12
N CYS A 9 -5.81 3.84 6.84
CA CYS A 9 -6.63 4.57 5.88
C CYS A 9 -6.68 6.06 6.27
N ALA A 10 -6.70 6.95 5.28
CA ALA A 10 -6.78 8.39 5.51
C ALA A 10 -8.05 8.82 6.27
N ASP A 11 -9.10 8.00 6.22
CA ASP A 11 -10.33 8.21 6.98
C ASP A 11 -10.13 8.05 8.50
N PRO A 12 -10.53 9.06 9.30
CA PRO A 12 -10.33 9.05 10.75
C PRO A 12 -11.17 7.97 11.46
N ASP A 13 -12.30 7.57 10.87
CA ASP A 13 -13.15 6.48 11.39
C ASP A 13 -12.71 5.09 10.85
N CYS A 14 -11.76 5.06 9.92
CA CYS A 14 -11.36 3.83 9.27
C CYS A 14 -10.07 3.26 9.88
N LYS A 15 -10.23 2.20 10.67
CA LYS A 15 -9.10 1.43 11.25
C LYS A 15 -8.53 0.38 10.30
N ARG A 16 -9.00 0.32 9.05
CA ARG A 16 -8.56 -0.65 8.06
C ARG A 16 -7.17 -0.30 7.53
N GLN A 17 -6.40 -1.33 7.20
CA GLN A 17 -5.12 -1.12 6.52
C GLN A 17 -5.38 -0.60 5.09
N PRO A 18 -4.64 0.43 4.66
CA PRO A 18 -4.74 0.91 3.31
C PRO A 18 -4.03 -0.09 2.38
N SER A 19 -4.65 -0.39 1.25
CA SER A 19 -4.10 -1.27 0.22
C SER A 19 -3.98 -0.58 -1.14
N PHE A 20 -4.74 0.49 -1.31
CA PHE A 20 -4.85 1.25 -2.55
C PHE A 20 -4.15 2.59 -2.42
N GLY A 21 -3.46 2.99 -3.48
CA GLY A 21 -2.73 4.25 -3.55
C GLY A 21 -2.70 4.77 -4.98
N LYS A 22 -2.08 5.94 -5.15
CA LYS A 22 -1.97 6.57 -6.47
C LYS A 22 -1.16 5.70 -7.44
N ALA A 23 -1.57 5.65 -8.70
CA ALA A 23 -0.80 4.99 -9.76
C ALA A 23 0.63 5.57 -9.83
N GLY A 24 1.65 4.69 -9.72
CA GLY A 24 3.06 5.08 -9.64
C GLY A 24 3.58 5.41 -8.23
N GLY A 25 2.69 5.47 -7.23
CA GLY A 25 3.06 5.58 -5.82
C GLY A 25 3.45 4.22 -5.21
N LYS A 26 4.38 4.23 -4.25
CA LYS A 26 4.74 3.04 -3.45
C LYS A 26 3.99 2.97 -2.12
N THR A 27 3.09 3.92 -1.88
CA THR A 27 2.42 4.12 -0.60
C THR A 27 0.92 3.95 -0.77
N ALA A 28 0.34 3.03 0.01
CA ALA A 28 -1.11 2.92 0.12
C ALA A 28 -1.62 3.99 1.07
N VAL A 29 -2.68 4.67 0.67
CA VAL A 29 -3.30 5.76 1.44
C VAL A 29 -4.74 5.41 1.80
N TYR A 30 -5.41 4.60 0.98
CA TYR A 30 -6.81 4.25 1.13
C TYR A 30 -7.04 2.74 1.22
N CYS A 31 -8.08 2.36 1.94
CA CYS A 31 -8.53 0.97 2.02
C CYS A 31 -9.43 0.63 0.82
N VAL A 32 -9.77 -0.66 0.66
CA VAL A 32 -10.62 -1.14 -0.46
C VAL A 32 -11.99 -0.46 -0.56
N VAL A 33 -12.48 0.11 0.56
CA VAL A 33 -13.77 0.81 0.65
C VAL A 33 -13.63 2.29 0.31
N HIS A 34 -12.56 2.93 0.77
CA HIS A 34 -12.30 4.36 0.55
C HIS A 34 -11.36 4.64 -0.62
N LYS A 35 -11.11 3.63 -1.48
CA LYS A 35 -10.26 3.81 -2.66
C LYS A 35 -10.99 4.64 -3.70
N GLU A 36 -10.25 5.50 -4.38
CA GLU A 36 -10.74 6.11 -5.62
C GLU A 36 -10.61 5.10 -6.78
N PRO A 37 -11.46 5.18 -7.82
CA PRO A 37 -11.38 4.31 -8.98
C PRO A 37 -10.07 4.45 -9.77
N ASP A 38 -9.37 5.59 -9.64
CA ASP A 38 -8.05 5.83 -10.22
C ASP A 38 -6.89 5.19 -9.41
N MET A 39 -7.17 4.68 -8.21
CA MET A 39 -6.14 4.09 -7.35
C MET A 39 -5.84 2.65 -7.70
N VAL A 40 -4.57 2.30 -7.62
CA VAL A 40 -4.06 0.95 -7.85
C VAL A 40 -3.73 0.27 -6.53
N ASP A 41 -3.85 -1.05 -6.50
CA ASP A 41 -3.42 -1.84 -5.36
C ASP A 41 -1.88 -1.84 -5.29
N VAL A 42 -1.33 -1.27 -4.22
CA VAL A 42 0.12 -1.12 -4.01
C VAL A 42 0.66 -2.07 -2.93
N VAL A 43 -0.22 -2.67 -2.11
CA VAL A 43 0.15 -3.60 -1.02
C VAL A 43 0.26 -5.03 -1.54
N ASN A 44 -0.69 -5.44 -2.36
CA ASN A 44 -0.71 -6.73 -3.04
C ASN A 44 -0.07 -6.65 -4.42
N ASN A 45 0.64 -5.55 -4.70
CA ASN A 45 1.29 -5.31 -5.97
C ASN A 45 2.36 -6.39 -6.20
N TYR A 46 1.94 -7.41 -6.93
CA TYR A 46 2.73 -8.41 -7.61
C TYR A 46 3.56 -7.78 -8.74
N GLN A 47 4.10 -6.58 -8.54
CA GLN A 47 5.22 -6.10 -9.33
C GLN A 47 6.39 -6.98 -8.92
N ARG A 48 6.61 -8.04 -9.72
CA ARG A 48 7.80 -8.89 -9.77
C ARG A 48 9.08 -8.10 -10.08
N GLN A 49 9.17 -6.83 -9.70
CA GLN A 49 10.38 -6.04 -9.76
C GLN A 49 11.30 -6.50 -8.63
N GLY A 50 11.94 -7.66 -8.86
CA GLY A 50 13.16 -8.02 -8.18
C GLY A 50 13.02 -8.46 -6.72
N LYS A 51 12.13 -9.42 -6.40
CA LYS A 51 12.48 -10.40 -5.36
C LYS A 51 13.70 -11.19 -5.87
N LYS A 52 14.88 -10.57 -5.87
CA LYS A 52 16.11 -11.29 -5.58
C LYS A 52 15.86 -11.84 -4.18
N ARG A 53 15.33 -13.07 -4.12
CA ARG A 53 15.62 -13.95 -3.00
C ARG A 53 17.13 -13.80 -2.84
N LYS A 54 17.60 -13.09 -1.79
CA LYS A 54 19.00 -13.20 -1.42
C LYS A 54 19.17 -14.70 -1.20
N ALA A 55 19.82 -15.37 -2.16
CA ALA A 55 20.39 -16.68 -1.92
C ALA A 55 21.28 -16.45 -0.72
N ARG A 56 20.83 -16.97 0.41
CA ARG A 56 21.64 -17.04 1.62
C ARG A 56 22.67 -18.11 1.27
N GLU A 57 23.91 -17.68 1.07
CA GLU A 57 25.08 -18.57 1.05
C GLU A 57 25.12 -19.41 2.33
#